data_AF-A0A5N6EMI0-F1
#
_entry.id   AF-A0A5N6EMI0-F1
#
_cell.length_a   1.000
_cell.length_b   1.000
_cell.length_c   1.000
_cell.angle_alpha   90.00
_cell.angle_beta   90.00
_cell.angle_gamma   90.00
#
_symmetry.space_group_name_H-M   'P 1'
#
loop_
_entity.id
_entity.type
_entity.pdbx_description
1 polymer ?
#
loop_
_entity_poly.entity_id
_entity_poly.type
_entity_poly.pdbx_seq_one_letter_code
_entity_poly.pdbx_strand_id
1 'polypeptide(L)'
;MQSIPRDQRISLALHDLQGFYDSVDVCDQYVDAFDVCWSQEYATEDAMFLPGQFTRFHQVAKQPEGNIHFAGEHLSRHHTWIAGAIDSAIQVVMQIQGEKDVPGVLCLKT
;
A
#
# COMPACT_ATOMS: atom_id res chain seq x y z
N MET A 1 -18.41 0.22 -0.93
CA MET A 1 -17.90 0.15 -2.33
C MET A 1 -17.99 -1.27 -2.89
N GLN A 2 -17.48 -2.29 -2.18
CA GLN A 2 -17.48 -3.69 -2.64
C GLN A 2 -18.85 -4.27 -3.03
N SER A 3 -19.92 -3.91 -2.33
CA SER A 3 -21.27 -4.47 -2.53
C SER A 3 -22.08 -3.82 -3.67
N ILE A 4 -21.53 -2.81 -4.33
CA ILE A 4 -22.24 -1.97 -5.30
C ILE A 4 -21.74 -2.32 -6.71
N PRO A 5 -22.61 -2.61 -7.70
CA PRO A 5 -22.21 -2.83 -9.10
C PRO A 5 -21.41 -1.68 -9.68
N ARG A 6 -20.51 -1.95 -10.64
CA ARG A 6 -19.61 -0.95 -11.23
C ARG A 6 -20.34 0.30 -11.74
N ASP A 7 -21.41 0.12 -12.51
CA ASP A 7 -22.15 1.24 -13.09
C ASP A 7 -22.73 2.16 -12.00
N GLN A 8 -23.20 1.56 -10.89
CA GLN A 8 -23.69 2.33 -9.74
C GLN A 8 -22.54 3.07 -9.02
N ARG A 9 -21.33 2.50 -8.94
CA ARG A 9 -20.16 3.20 -8.38
C ARG A 9 -19.79 4.42 -9.22
N ILE A 10 -19.80 4.27 -10.55
CA ILE A 10 -19.52 5.37 -11.48
C ILE A 10 -20.61 6.44 -11.37
N SER A 11 -21.89 6.07 -11.42
CA SER A 11 -22.99 7.04 -11.28
C SER A 11 -22.94 7.81 -9.96
N LEU A 12 -22.60 7.14 -8.85
CA LEU A 12 -22.46 7.78 -7.55
C LEU A 12 -21.26 8.76 -7.51
N ALA A 13 -20.12 8.37 -8.10
CA ALA A 13 -18.96 9.25 -8.22
C ALA A 13 -19.27 10.51 -9.04
N LEU A 14 -19.98 10.37 -10.17
CA LEU A 14 -20.39 11.52 -11.00
C LEU A 14 -21.40 12.42 -10.28
N HIS A 15 -22.37 11.83 -9.58
CA HIS A 15 -23.33 12.56 -8.74
C HIS A 15 -22.62 13.40 -7.67
N ASP A 16 -21.69 12.80 -6.93
CA ASP A 16 -20.96 13.49 -5.86
C ASP A 16 -20.03 14.56 -6.44
N LEU A 17 -19.40 14.29 -7.59
CA LEU A 17 -18.54 15.23 -8.29
C LEU A 17 -19.30 16.47 -8.78
N GLN A 18 -20.53 16.30 -9.28
CA GLN A 18 -21.42 17.41 -9.67
C GLN A 18 -21.68 18.40 -8.52
N GLY A 19 -21.65 17.93 -7.27
CA GLY A 19 -21.77 18.78 -6.08
C GLY A 19 -20.59 19.75 -5.86
N PHE A 20 -19.42 19.48 -6.45
CA PHE A 20 -18.23 20.34 -6.36
C PHE A 20 -18.10 21.32 -7.52
N TYR A 21 -18.73 21.02 -8.66
CA TYR A 21 -18.57 21.78 -9.90
C TYR A 21 -19.93 22.22 -10.44
N ASP A 22 -20.33 23.45 -10.15
CA ASP A 22 -21.62 24.04 -10.54
C ASP A 22 -21.63 24.65 -11.95
N SER A 23 -20.46 25.01 -12.46
CA SER A 23 -20.27 25.68 -13.75
C SER A 23 -20.18 24.73 -14.95
N VAL A 24 -20.16 23.42 -14.72
CA VAL A 24 -20.09 22.39 -15.76
C VAL A 24 -21.09 21.27 -15.48
N ASP A 25 -21.63 20.68 -16.55
CA ASP A 25 -22.34 19.40 -16.45
C ASP A 25 -21.31 18.27 -16.43
N VAL A 26 -21.08 17.70 -15.27
CA VAL A 26 -20.06 16.65 -15.05
C VAL A 26 -20.38 15.38 -15.85
N CYS A 27 -21.67 15.07 -16.04
CA CYS A 27 -22.11 13.91 -16.80
C CYS A 27 -21.87 14.09 -18.30
N ASP A 28 -22.10 15.29 -18.84
CA ASP A 28 -21.82 15.60 -20.24
C ASP A 28 -20.32 15.53 -20.57
N GLN A 29 -19.45 15.83 -19.59
CA GLN A 29 -17.99 15.76 -19.75
C GLN A 29 -17.39 14.36 -19.51
N TYR A 30 -18.20 13.40 -19.07
CA TYR A 30 -17.72 12.05 -18.77
C TYR A 30 -17.38 11.27 -20.05
N VAL A 31 -16.19 10.66 -20.09
CA VAL A 31 -15.72 9.85 -21.23
C VAL A 31 -15.67 8.36 -20.87
N ASP A 32 -14.93 8.01 -19.80
CA ASP A 32 -14.77 6.64 -19.32
C ASP A 32 -14.31 6.62 -17.86
N ALA A 33 -14.39 5.46 -17.22
CA ALA A 33 -13.94 5.23 -15.85
C ALA A 33 -13.23 3.88 -15.71
N PHE A 34 -12.25 3.85 -14.83
CA PHE A 34 -11.66 2.62 -14.32
C PHE A 34 -11.64 2.69 -12.79
N ASP A 35 -11.99 1.59 -12.15
CA ASP A 35 -12.01 1.50 -10.70
C ASP A 35 -11.49 0.14 -10.24
N VAL A 36 -10.83 0.14 -9.08
CA VAL A 36 -10.31 -1.06 -8.43
C VAL A 36 -10.77 -1.05 -7.00
N CYS A 37 -11.21 -2.20 -6.51
CA CYS A 37 -11.46 -2.41 -5.10
C CYS A 37 -10.39 -3.36 -4.57
N TRP A 38 -9.29 -2.83 -4.06
CA TRP A 38 -8.08 -3.60 -3.70
C TRP A 38 -8.35 -4.81 -2.80
N SER A 39 -9.32 -4.71 -1.88
CA SER A 39 -9.78 -5.83 -1.05
C SER A 39 -10.35 -7.05 -1.80
N GLN A 40 -10.68 -6.91 -3.08
CA GLN A 40 -11.20 -7.97 -3.96
C GLN A 40 -10.14 -8.46 -4.95
N GLU A 41 -8.95 -7.85 -4.95
CA GLU A 41 -7.84 -8.25 -5.79
C GLU A 41 -6.93 -9.25 -5.08
N TYR A 42 -6.23 -10.09 -5.85
CA TYR A 42 -5.30 -11.07 -5.29
C TYR A 42 -4.13 -10.40 -4.55
N ALA A 43 -3.61 -9.32 -5.12
CA ALA A 43 -2.72 -8.40 -4.44
C ALA A 43 -3.61 -7.33 -3.79
N THR A 44 -3.82 -7.45 -2.48
CA THR A 44 -4.61 -6.52 -1.69
C THR A 44 -3.96 -5.12 -1.63
N GLU A 45 -4.47 -4.26 -0.75
CA GLU A 45 -3.93 -2.92 -0.52
C GLU A 45 -2.65 -2.97 0.36
N ASP A 46 -2.63 -2.21 1.45
CA ASP A 46 -1.53 -2.06 2.37
C ASP A 46 -1.82 -2.71 3.73
N ALA A 47 -0.85 -2.64 4.64
CA ALA A 47 -1.06 -3.00 6.03
C ALA A 47 -1.43 -1.77 6.86
N MET A 48 -2.57 -1.85 7.55
CA MET A 48 -2.99 -0.88 8.55
C MET A 48 -3.10 -1.56 9.91
N PHE A 49 -2.14 -1.31 10.80
CA PHE A 49 -2.17 -1.89 12.13
C PHE A 49 -3.22 -1.24 13.02
N LEU A 50 -3.97 -2.07 13.76
CA LEU A 50 -4.81 -1.64 14.87
C LEU A 50 -3.96 -1.14 16.05
N PRO A 51 -4.54 -0.37 16.99
CA PRO A 51 -3.83 0.12 18.17
C PRO A 51 -3.09 -1.00 18.91
N GLY A 52 -1.78 -0.79 19.14
CA GLY A 52 -0.90 -1.73 19.84
C GLY A 52 -0.34 -2.88 18.99
N GLN A 53 -0.87 -3.15 17.79
CA GLN A 53 -0.37 -4.25 16.94
C GLN A 53 1.05 -3.98 16.44
N PHE A 54 1.38 -2.74 16.07
CA PHE A 54 2.74 -2.39 15.65
C PHE A 54 3.76 -2.79 16.73
N THR A 55 3.57 -2.32 17.96
CA THR A 55 4.46 -2.61 19.09
C THR A 55 4.53 -4.10 19.41
N ARG A 56 3.40 -4.81 19.31
CA ARG A 56 3.30 -6.23 19.68
C ARG A 56 3.90 -7.17 18.63
N PHE A 57 3.71 -6.89 17.34
CA PHE A 57 3.95 -7.86 16.28
C PHE A 57 5.03 -7.45 15.29
N HIS A 58 5.29 -6.16 15.07
CA HIS A 58 6.19 -5.71 14.01
C HIS A 58 7.60 -6.31 14.12
N GLN A 59 8.19 -6.34 15.32
CA GLN A 59 9.54 -6.90 15.50
C GLN A 59 9.60 -8.41 15.31
N VAL A 60 8.55 -9.12 15.73
CA VAL A 60 8.47 -10.58 15.61
C VAL A 60 8.23 -10.97 14.15
N ALA A 61 7.33 -10.29 13.45
CA ALA A 61 7.02 -10.53 12.03
C ALA A 61 8.20 -10.27 11.08
N LYS A 62 9.18 -9.47 11.52
CA LYS A 62 10.42 -9.19 10.76
C LYS A 62 11.53 -10.23 10.94
N GLN A 63 11.40 -11.14 11.91
CA GLN A 63 12.44 -12.13 12.15
C GLN A 63 12.44 -13.19 11.06
N PRO A 64 13.61 -13.62 10.57
CA PRO A 64 13.69 -14.76 9.67
C PRO A 64 13.31 -16.05 10.40
N GLU A 65 12.74 -17.00 9.67
CA GLU A 65 12.46 -18.35 10.15
C GLU A 65 13.34 -19.35 9.39
N GLY A 66 14.49 -19.70 9.99
CA GLY A 66 15.51 -20.50 9.32
C GLY A 66 16.12 -19.74 8.14
N ASN A 67 15.99 -20.30 6.93
CA ASN A 67 16.45 -19.67 5.68
C ASN A 67 15.35 -18.88 4.95
N ILE A 68 14.21 -18.64 5.61
CA ILE A 68 13.09 -17.87 5.06
C ILE A 68 13.13 -16.46 5.65
N HIS A 69 13.22 -15.46 4.78
CA HIS A 69 13.24 -14.05 5.15
C HIS A 69 11.98 -13.35 4.65
N PHE A 70 11.47 -12.40 5.42
CA PHE A 70 10.21 -11.71 5.12
C PHE A 70 10.47 -10.23 4.80
N ALA A 71 10.01 -9.80 3.64
CA ALA A 71 10.01 -8.41 3.22
C ALA A 71 8.63 -8.02 2.69
N GLY A 72 8.36 -6.72 2.65
CA GLY A 72 7.10 -6.15 2.23
C GLY A 72 6.85 -4.84 2.96
N GLU A 73 5.98 -3.99 2.41
CA GLU A 73 5.65 -2.69 2.99
C GLU A 73 5.23 -2.83 4.47
N HIS A 74 4.43 -3.86 4.80
CA HIS A 74 3.97 -4.21 6.15
C HIS A 74 5.09 -4.46 7.17
N LEU A 75 6.33 -4.73 6.71
CA LEU A 75 7.51 -5.01 7.54
C LEU A 75 8.46 -3.81 7.67
N SER A 76 7.95 -2.62 7.33
CA SER A 76 8.62 -1.33 7.52
C SER A 76 7.91 -0.46 8.56
N ARG A 77 8.49 0.72 8.84
CA ARG A 77 7.82 1.80 9.59
C ARG A 77 7.04 2.76 8.70
N HIS A 78 7.09 2.55 7.39
CA HIS A 78 6.51 3.42 6.37
C HIS A 78 5.38 2.69 5.67
N HIS A 79 4.36 2.34 6.45
CA HIS A 79 3.19 1.66 5.91
C HIS A 79 2.51 2.48 4.82
N THR A 80 1.86 1.81 3.88
CA THR A 80 1.16 2.36 2.70
C THR A 80 2.06 2.95 1.61
N TRP A 81 3.38 2.85 1.75
CA TRP A 81 4.35 3.42 0.80
C TRP A 81 5.29 2.38 0.18
N ILE A 82 5.63 2.61 -1.09
CA ILE A 82 6.69 1.87 -1.80
C ILE A 82 8.02 1.95 -1.04
N ALA A 83 8.32 3.10 -0.41
CA ALA A 83 9.50 3.28 0.42
C ALA A 83 9.59 2.23 1.55
N GLY A 84 8.45 1.82 2.12
CA GLY A 84 8.40 0.77 3.12
C GLY A 84 8.79 -0.60 2.56
N ALA A 85 8.29 -0.94 1.37
CA ALA A 85 8.68 -2.18 0.69
C ALA A 85 10.19 -2.20 0.42
N ILE A 86 10.76 -1.09 -0.06
CA ILE A 86 12.20 -0.97 -0.33
C ILE A 86 13.02 -1.07 0.97
N ASP A 87 12.65 -0.36 2.04
CA ASP A 87 13.35 -0.41 3.33
C ASP A 87 13.41 -1.84 3.88
N SER A 88 12.27 -2.55 3.91
CA SER A 88 12.24 -3.94 4.38
C SER A 88 13.05 -4.90 3.50
N ALA A 89 13.06 -4.69 2.18
CA ALA A 89 13.84 -5.51 1.25
C ALA A 89 15.35 -5.33 1.48
N ILE A 90 15.81 -4.09 1.70
CA ILE A 90 17.21 -3.80 2.04
C ILE A 90 17.61 -4.53 3.34
N GLN A 91 16.76 -4.47 4.36
CA GLN A 91 17.01 -5.18 5.63
C GLN A 91 17.14 -6.69 5.44
N VAL A 92 16.27 -7.29 4.61
CA VAL A 92 16.36 -8.73 4.31
C VAL A 92 17.64 -9.09 3.55
N VAL A 93 18.06 -8.27 2.58
CA VAL A 93 19.34 -8.49 1.87
C VAL A 93 20.52 -8.46 2.85
N MET A 94 20.54 -7.50 3.77
CA MET A 94 21.55 -7.44 4.84
C MET A 94 21.54 -8.70 5.72
N GLN A 95 20.35 -9.17 6.12
CA GLN A 95 20.20 -10.40 6.91
C GLN A 95 20.76 -11.62 6.18
N ILE A 96 20.48 -11.76 4.88
CA ILE A 96 20.95 -12.89 4.05
C ILE A 96 22.47 -12.84 3.87
N GLN A 97 23.04 -11.64 3.65
CA GLN A 97 24.47 -11.46 3.47
C GLN A 97 25.26 -11.63 4.77
N GLY A 98 24.61 -11.48 5.94
CA GLY A 98 25.28 -11.42 7.23
C GLY A 98 26.08 -10.13 7.44
N GLU A 99 25.80 -9.10 6.64
CA GLU A 99 26.50 -7.81 6.62
C GLU A 99 25.62 -6.71 7.23
N LYS A 100 26.24 -5.73 7.88
CA LYS A 100 25.51 -4.58 8.47
C LYS A 100 25.19 -3.48 7.46
N ASP A 101 25.75 -3.55 6.25
CA ASP A 101 25.59 -2.56 5.19
C ASP A 101 25.47 -3.26 3.82
N VAL A 102 24.63 -2.72 2.93
CA VAL A 102 24.57 -3.13 1.51
C VAL A 102 25.38 -2.12 0.71
N PRO A 103 26.45 -2.56 0.01
CA PRO A 103 27.21 -1.66 -0.87
C PRO A 103 26.30 -0.96 -1.88
N GLY A 104 26.28 0.38 -1.86
CA GLY A 104 25.51 1.21 -2.80
C GLY A 104 24.14 1.71 -2.31
N VAL A 105 23.65 1.27 -1.12
CA VAL A 105 22.33 1.66 -0.59
C VAL A 105 22.40 2.79 0.46
N LEU A 106 23.61 3.15 0.92
CA LEU A 106 23.83 4.17 1.95
C LEU A 106 23.43 5.61 1.55
N CYS A 107 23.01 5.85 0.30
CA CYS A 107 22.67 7.19 -0.20
C CYS A 107 21.28 7.72 0.25
N LEU A 108 20.49 6.92 0.98
CA LEU A 108 19.12 7.30 1.38
C LEU A 108 18.95 7.56 2.90
N LYS A 109 20.03 7.54 3.68
CA LYS A 109 20.02 7.96 5.09
C LYS A 109 20.43 9.43 5.19
N THR A 110 19.52 10.35 4.88
CA THR A 110 19.60 11.77 5.25
C THR A 110 18.51 12.11 6.23
#